data_AF-A0A1Q3CYH6-F1
#
_entry.id   AF-A0A1Q3CYH6-F1
#
_cell.length_a   1.000
_cell.length_b   1.000
_cell.length_c   1.000
_cell.angle_alpha   90.00
_cell.angle_beta   90.00
_cell.angle_gamma   90.00
#
_symmetry.space_group_name_H-M   'P 1'
#
loop_
_entity.id
_entity.type
_entity.pdbx_description
1 polymer ?
#
loop_
_entity_poly.entity_id
_entity_poly.type
_entity_poly.pdbx_seq_one_letter_code
_entity_poly.pdbx_strand_id
1 'polypeptide(L)'
;MSDFRPIACCNFLYKTISKIIANRLKLALLRGAHRTKDKLLAIGVVHSADCAFLCGETETLQHLFFQCPFSSMVWREVLLMCNIVRPLLSWEDEVMWMSTHARGSAFHHTMRRLAYAATVYHLWIERNRRCFKNVFLPYQEIIRLVKQDVSGKLASGKSYPSSERYHSLCVNWGVPFGEVN
;
A
#
# COMPACT_ATOMS: atom_id res chain seq x y z
N MET A 1 -13.36 -29.60 3.33
CA MET A 1 -14.82 -29.42 3.35
C MET A 1 -15.05 -28.02 3.87
N SER A 2 -15.66 -27.06 3.20
CA SER A 2 -16.42 -27.07 1.94
C SER A 2 -16.53 -25.61 1.50
N ASP A 3 -16.37 -25.41 0.19
CA ASP A 3 -17.00 -24.41 -0.68
C ASP A 3 -16.97 -22.94 -0.30
N PHE A 4 -16.23 -22.16 -1.10
CA PHE A 4 -16.74 -20.88 -1.61
C PHE A 4 -16.14 -20.57 -2.99
N ARG A 5 -16.90 -20.89 -4.04
CA ARG A 5 -16.93 -20.07 -5.26
C ARG A 5 -18.27 -19.33 -5.26
N PRO A 6 -18.29 -18.05 -5.63
CA PRO A 6 -19.04 -17.71 -6.83
C PRO A 6 -18.21 -16.86 -7.79
N ILE A 7 -17.96 -17.43 -8.96
CA ILE A 7 -17.48 -16.75 -10.16
C ILE A 7 -18.71 -16.03 -10.74
N ALA A 8 -18.83 -14.73 -10.47
CA ALA A 8 -19.69 -13.77 -11.22
C ALA A 8 -19.56 -12.34 -10.66
N CYS A 9 -19.02 -12.16 -9.45
CA CYS A 9 -18.92 -10.83 -8.84
C CYS A 9 -17.61 -10.09 -9.12
N CYS A 10 -16.63 -10.65 -9.84
CA CYS A 10 -15.27 -10.09 -9.91
C CYS A 10 -15.16 -8.71 -10.59
N ASN A 11 -16.02 -8.35 -11.54
CA ASN A 11 -16.02 -6.99 -12.11
C ASN A 11 -16.74 -5.95 -11.22
N PHE A 12 -17.73 -6.40 -10.44
CA PHE A 12 -18.45 -5.55 -9.48
C PHE A 12 -17.66 -5.40 -8.17
N LEU A 13 -17.06 -6.47 -7.64
CA LEU A 13 -16.14 -6.46 -6.51
C LEU A 13 -14.86 -5.69 -6.83
N TYR A 14 -14.35 -5.71 -8.07
CA TYR A 14 -13.20 -4.89 -8.43
C TYR A 14 -13.56 -3.41 -8.54
N LYS A 15 -14.71 -3.05 -9.12
CA LYS A 15 -15.23 -1.67 -9.06
C LYS A 15 -15.62 -1.25 -7.65
N THR A 16 -16.08 -2.15 -6.79
CA THR A 16 -16.54 -1.88 -5.43
C THR A 16 -15.41 -1.94 -4.43
N ILE A 17 -14.32 -2.68 -4.66
CA ILE A 17 -13.08 -2.63 -3.87
C ILE A 17 -12.18 -1.51 -4.39
N SER A 18 -12.07 -1.25 -5.70
CA SER A 18 -11.51 0.03 -6.15
C SER A 18 -12.38 1.22 -5.75
N LYS A 19 -13.71 1.13 -5.64
CA LYS A 19 -14.53 2.22 -5.07
C LYS A 19 -14.65 2.18 -3.56
N ILE A 20 -14.37 1.12 -2.81
CA ILE A 20 -14.42 1.11 -1.33
C ILE A 20 -13.02 1.32 -0.78
N ILE A 21 -11.98 0.80 -1.41
CA ILE A 21 -10.59 1.18 -1.14
C ILE A 21 -10.36 2.57 -1.71
N ALA A 22 -10.73 2.91 -2.95
CA ALA A 22 -10.68 4.32 -3.34
C ALA A 22 -11.71 5.15 -2.60
N ASN A 23 -12.96 4.78 -2.28
CA ASN A 23 -13.80 5.69 -1.46
C ASN A 23 -13.44 5.68 0.01
N ARG A 24 -12.85 4.66 0.63
CA ARG A 24 -12.37 4.73 2.04
C ARG A 24 -11.01 5.38 2.13
N LEU A 25 -10.08 5.15 1.20
CA LEU A 25 -8.88 5.99 1.06
C LEU A 25 -9.29 7.41 0.65
N LYS A 26 -10.17 7.63 -0.32
CA LYS A 26 -10.65 8.97 -0.74
C LYS A 26 -11.52 9.63 0.33
N LEU A 27 -12.33 8.92 1.10
CA LEU A 27 -13.06 9.50 2.24
C LEU A 27 -12.11 9.79 3.40
N ALA A 28 -11.18 8.89 3.71
CA ALA A 28 -10.23 9.11 4.81
C ALA A 28 -9.18 10.18 4.46
N LEU A 29 -8.69 10.19 3.21
CA LEU A 29 -7.69 11.13 2.67
C LEU A 29 -8.32 12.46 2.22
N LEU A 30 -9.46 12.47 1.51
CA LEU A 30 -10.10 13.74 1.10
C LEU A 30 -10.97 14.38 2.18
N ARG A 31 -11.53 13.64 3.15
CA ARG A 31 -12.25 14.26 4.29
C ARG A 31 -11.38 14.45 5.52
N GLY A 32 -10.08 14.17 5.42
CA GLY A 32 -9.16 14.34 6.53
C GLY A 32 -9.53 13.53 7.78
N ALA A 33 -10.32 12.46 7.66
CA ALA A 33 -10.79 11.64 8.79
C ALA A 33 -9.68 10.79 9.43
N HIS A 34 -8.48 10.77 8.84
CA HIS A 34 -7.29 10.25 9.50
C HIS A 34 -6.98 11.08 10.74
N ARG A 35 -7.06 10.45 11.91
CA ARG A 35 -6.63 11.00 13.19
C ARG A 35 -5.10 11.00 13.30
N THR A 36 -4.43 11.71 12.39
CA THR A 36 -3.01 12.05 12.53
C THR A 36 -2.83 12.92 13.77
N LYS A 37 -1.65 12.87 14.40
CA LYS A 37 -1.46 13.53 15.70
C LYS A 37 -1.52 15.06 15.59
N ASP A 38 -1.20 15.66 14.45
CA ASP A 38 -1.45 17.09 14.18
C ASP A 38 -2.92 17.48 14.39
N LYS A 39 -3.85 16.69 13.82
CA LYS A 39 -5.29 16.90 13.97
C LYS A 39 -5.79 16.59 15.36
N LEU A 40 -5.24 15.56 16.00
CA LEU A 40 -5.59 15.23 17.38
C LEU A 40 -5.13 16.32 18.36
N LEU A 41 -3.96 16.92 18.12
CA LEU A 41 -3.43 18.03 18.90
C LEU A 41 -4.33 19.25 18.73
N ALA A 42 -4.75 19.57 17.50
CA ALA A 42 -5.64 20.69 17.20
C ALA A 42 -7.01 20.61 17.91
N ILE A 43 -7.48 19.40 18.24
CA ILE A 43 -8.73 19.17 18.99
C ILE A 43 -8.49 18.82 20.48
N GLY A 44 -7.27 18.95 20.97
CA GLY A 44 -6.92 18.75 22.40
C GLY A 44 -6.93 17.30 22.89
N VAL A 45 -6.89 16.31 21.99
CA VAL A 45 -6.90 14.87 22.37
C VAL A 45 -5.51 14.36 22.74
N VAL A 46 -4.45 14.98 22.22
CA VAL A 46 -3.05 14.65 22.54
C VAL A 46 -2.27 15.92 22.88
N HIS A 47 -1.16 15.78 23.60
CA HIS A 47 -0.29 16.90 23.99
C HIS A 47 0.88 17.14 23.04
N SER A 48 1.15 16.22 22.11
CA SER A 48 2.21 16.33 21.12
C SER A 48 1.77 15.74 19.78
N ALA A 49 2.24 16.36 18.70
CA ALA A 49 2.07 15.90 17.33
C ALA A 49 3.29 15.14 16.79
N ASP A 50 4.24 14.73 17.64
CA ASP A 50 5.47 14.05 17.19
C ASP A 50 5.17 12.79 16.38
N CYS A 51 5.85 12.65 15.24
CA CYS A 51 5.76 11.52 14.34
C CYS A 51 5.84 10.19 15.10
N ALA A 52 4.84 9.32 14.92
CA ALA A 52 4.81 8.01 15.56
C ALA A 52 6.01 7.11 15.16
N PHE A 53 6.72 7.46 14.09
CA PHE A 53 7.94 6.76 13.68
C PHE A 53 9.22 7.28 14.32
N LEU A 54 9.12 8.25 15.24
CA LEU A 54 10.21 8.77 16.07
C LEU A 54 11.34 9.42 15.27
N CYS A 55 10.99 10.13 14.19
CA CYS A 55 11.96 10.82 13.34
C CYS A 55 12.20 12.30 13.72
N GLY A 56 11.55 12.80 14.78
CA GLY A 56 11.70 14.18 15.27
C GLY A 56 10.82 15.23 14.60
N GLU A 57 10.00 14.85 13.61
CA GLU A 57 9.12 15.76 12.86
C GLU A 57 7.66 15.65 13.29
N THR A 58 6.82 16.59 12.84
CA THR A 58 5.37 16.57 13.10
C THR A 58 4.64 15.51 12.25
N GLU A 59 3.77 14.72 12.88
CA GLU A 59 2.90 13.74 12.22
C GLU A 59 1.77 14.42 11.44
N THR A 60 2.02 14.72 10.16
CA THR A 60 0.98 15.02 9.18
C THR A 60 0.75 13.81 8.27
N LEU A 61 -0.33 13.80 7.47
CA LEU A 61 -0.53 12.74 6.46
C LEU A 61 0.60 12.67 5.44
N GLN A 62 1.00 13.84 4.93
CA GLN A 62 2.10 13.97 3.96
C GLN A 62 3.40 13.42 4.57
N HIS A 63 3.69 13.81 5.81
CA HIS A 63 4.88 13.36 6.50
C HIS A 63 4.83 11.85 6.77
N LEU A 64 3.77 11.37 7.39
CA LEU A 64 3.59 9.97 7.80
C LEU A 64 3.81 9.01 6.64
N PHE A 65 3.28 9.32 5.45
CA PHE A 65 3.33 8.39 4.33
C PHE A 65 4.49 8.64 3.36
N PHE A 66 4.95 9.89 3.15
CA PHE A 66 5.86 10.17 2.03
C PHE A 66 7.16 10.90 2.40
N GLN A 67 7.19 11.63 3.52
CA GLN A 67 8.41 12.38 3.90
C GLN A 67 9.16 11.75 5.08
N CYS A 68 8.48 10.94 5.90
CA CYS A 68 9.11 10.30 7.04
C CYS A 68 10.23 9.35 6.57
N PRO A 69 11.45 9.43 7.15
CA PRO A 69 12.55 8.52 6.83
C PRO A 69 12.20 7.04 7.00
N PHE A 70 11.37 6.68 7.98
CA PHE A 70 10.93 5.29 8.15
C PHE A 70 10.08 4.82 6.97
N SER A 71 9.10 5.63 6.57
CA SER A 71 8.20 5.33 5.45
C SER A 71 8.92 5.33 4.11
N SER A 72 9.94 6.20 3.96
CA SER A 72 10.71 6.28 2.72
C SER A 72 11.50 5.00 2.44
N MET A 73 12.04 4.36 3.49
CA MET A 73 12.71 3.06 3.38
C MET A 73 11.75 1.98 2.85
N VAL A 74 10.50 1.96 3.34
CA VAL A 74 9.47 1.02 2.87
C VAL A 74 9.11 1.28 1.41
N TRP A 75 8.84 2.54 1.05
CA TRP A 75 8.46 2.88 -0.31
C TRP A 75 9.56 2.57 -1.33
N ARG A 76 10.81 2.88 -1.00
CA ARG A 76 11.94 2.60 -1.89
C ARG A 76 12.00 1.12 -2.26
N GLU A 77 11.93 0.23 -1.28
CA GLU A 77 11.95 -1.21 -1.52
C GLU A 77 10.73 -1.69 -2.32
N VAL A 78 9.53 -1.19 -2.00
CA VAL A 78 8.31 -1.55 -2.75
C VAL A 78 8.34 -1.07 -4.20
N LEU A 79 8.89 0.12 -4.46
CA LEU A 79 9.08 0.65 -5.82
C LEU A 79 10.13 -0.16 -6.59
N LEU A 80 11.24 -0.52 -5.95
CA LEU A 80 12.25 -1.41 -6.53
C LEU A 80 11.65 -2.77 -6.90
N MET A 81 10.85 -3.37 -6.03
CA MET A 81 10.12 -4.61 -6.34
C MET A 81 9.15 -4.45 -7.53
N CYS A 82 8.67 -3.24 -7.80
CA CYS A 82 7.85 -2.91 -8.97
C CYS A 82 8.67 -2.57 -10.23
N ASN A 83 10.00 -2.71 -10.20
CA ASN A 83 10.94 -2.22 -11.22
C ASN A 83 10.77 -0.73 -11.52
N ILE A 84 10.54 0.07 -10.48
CA ILE A 84 10.41 1.53 -10.57
C ILE A 84 11.56 2.17 -9.80
N VAL A 85 12.38 2.94 -10.50
CA VAL A 85 13.48 3.71 -9.91
C VAL A 85 13.17 5.20 -10.12
N ARG A 86 12.76 5.87 -9.05
CA ARG A 86 12.52 7.32 -9.01
C ARG A 86 12.59 7.84 -7.57
N PRO A 87 12.80 9.14 -7.36
CA PRO A 87 12.62 9.73 -6.04
C PRO A 87 11.17 9.58 -5.54
N LEU A 88 11.00 9.63 -4.22
CA LEU A 88 9.69 9.75 -3.61
C LEU A 88 9.13 11.14 -3.92
N LEU A 89 7.86 11.15 -4.31
CA LEU A 89 7.17 12.38 -4.66
C LEU A 89 6.34 12.86 -3.47
N SER A 90 5.81 14.07 -3.57
CA SER A 90 4.76 14.53 -2.67
C SER A 90 3.54 13.60 -2.77
N TRP A 91 2.62 13.63 -1.81
CA TRP A 91 1.39 12.84 -1.88
C TRP A 91 0.62 13.11 -3.16
N GLU A 92 0.48 14.38 -3.53
CA GLU A 92 -0.30 14.81 -4.68
C GLU A 92 0.30 14.29 -5.99
N ASP A 93 1.61 14.44 -6.14
CA ASP A 93 2.36 13.94 -7.28
C ASP A 93 2.34 12.41 -7.34
N GLU A 94 2.42 11.74 -6.19
CA GLU A 94 2.36 10.28 -6.10
C GLU A 94 0.98 9.75 -6.53
N VAL A 95 -0.09 10.40 -6.08
CA VAL A 95 -1.46 10.08 -6.48
C VAL A 95 -1.66 10.33 -7.98
N MET A 96 -1.11 11.42 -8.51
CA MET A 96 -1.16 11.74 -9.94
C MET A 96 -0.39 10.69 -10.77
N TRP A 97 0.81 10.31 -10.32
CA TRP A 97 1.62 9.29 -10.95
C TRP A 97 0.92 7.93 -10.96
N MET A 98 0.30 7.54 -9.84
CA MET A 98 -0.48 6.30 -9.75
C MET A 98 -1.71 6.32 -10.67
N SER A 99 -2.37 7.46 -10.78
CA SER A 99 -3.55 7.64 -11.64
C SER A 99 -3.23 7.51 -13.14
N THR A 100 -1.98 7.78 -13.53
CA THR A 100 -1.50 7.70 -14.91
C THR A 100 -0.83 6.36 -15.22
N HIS A 101 0.02 5.84 -14.33
CA HIS A 101 0.90 4.69 -14.57
C HIS A 101 0.38 3.35 -14.04
N ALA A 102 -0.74 3.37 -13.31
CA ALA A 102 -1.43 2.17 -12.84
C ALA A 102 -2.85 2.06 -13.44
N ARG A 103 -3.13 2.77 -14.54
CA ARG A 103 -4.41 2.73 -15.25
C ARG A 103 -4.40 1.63 -16.31
N GLY A 104 -5.40 0.74 -16.25
CA GLY A 104 -5.57 -0.36 -17.19
C GLY A 104 -5.60 -1.74 -16.53
N SER A 105 -5.74 -2.78 -17.34
CA SER A 105 -5.96 -4.16 -16.89
C SER A 105 -4.71 -5.06 -16.93
N ALA A 106 -3.59 -4.57 -17.50
CA ALA A 106 -2.35 -5.33 -17.55
C ALA A 106 -1.85 -5.72 -16.15
N PHE A 107 -1.16 -6.86 -16.05
CA PHE A 107 -0.67 -7.44 -14.81
C PHE A 107 0.05 -6.43 -13.91
N HIS A 108 1.05 -5.73 -14.47
CA HIS A 108 1.84 -4.73 -13.73
C HIS A 108 1.00 -3.55 -13.21
N HIS A 109 -0.10 -3.17 -13.87
CA HIS A 109 -1.01 -2.15 -13.35
C HIS A 109 -1.73 -2.65 -12.09
N THR A 110 -2.23 -3.89 -12.10
CA THR A 110 -2.86 -4.50 -10.92
C THR A 110 -1.87 -4.65 -9.77
N MET A 111 -0.69 -5.21 -10.05
CA MET A 111 0.38 -5.34 -9.07
C MET A 111 0.77 -4.00 -8.43
N ARG A 112 0.97 -2.94 -9.23
CA ARG A 112 1.31 -1.61 -8.71
C ARG A 112 0.21 -1.02 -7.83
N ARG A 113 -1.08 -1.17 -8.21
CA ARG A 113 -2.21 -0.73 -7.36
C ARG A 113 -2.25 -1.48 -6.03
N LEU A 114 -2.03 -2.79 -6.06
CA LEU A 114 -1.99 -3.61 -4.85
C LEU A 114 -0.82 -3.22 -3.95
N ALA A 115 0.37 -3.09 -4.52
CA ALA A 115 1.58 -2.66 -3.81
C ALA A 115 1.37 -1.32 -3.11
N TYR A 116 0.86 -0.32 -3.82
CA TYR A 116 0.58 1.00 -3.27
C TYR A 116 -0.42 0.96 -2.11
N ALA A 117 -1.55 0.28 -2.31
CA ALA A 117 -2.59 0.16 -1.30
C ALA A 117 -2.11 -0.58 -0.05
N ALA A 118 -1.36 -1.67 -0.24
CA ALA A 118 -0.78 -2.45 0.85
C ALA A 118 0.25 -1.64 1.65
N THR A 119 1.12 -0.87 0.99
CA THR A 119 2.11 -0.02 1.69
C THR A 119 1.44 1.03 2.58
N VAL A 120 0.48 1.79 2.05
CA VAL A 120 -0.27 2.78 2.84
C VAL A 120 -0.98 2.11 4.02
N TYR A 121 -1.61 0.95 3.78
CA TYR A 121 -2.29 0.20 4.82
C TYR A 121 -1.34 -0.25 5.93
N HIS A 122 -0.22 -0.89 5.59
CA HIS A 122 0.72 -1.43 6.58
C HIS A 122 1.47 -0.34 7.35
N LEU A 123 1.79 0.80 6.71
CA LEU A 123 2.33 1.97 7.41
C LEU A 123 1.31 2.53 8.42
N TRP A 124 0.03 2.61 8.05
CA TRP A 124 -1.03 3.05 8.97
C TRP A 124 -1.22 2.10 10.15
N ILE A 125 -1.20 0.78 9.90
CA ILE A 125 -1.28 -0.24 10.94
C ILE A 125 -0.06 -0.16 11.88
N GLU A 126 1.14 0.02 11.34
CA GLU A 126 2.35 0.18 12.16
C GLU A 126 2.30 1.44 13.01
N ARG A 127 1.86 2.57 12.45
CA ARG A 127 1.62 3.79 13.22
C ARG A 127 0.70 3.54 14.41
N ASN A 128 -0.44 2.87 14.18
CA ASN A 128 -1.37 2.56 15.26
C ASN A 128 -0.78 1.57 16.27
N ARG A 129 0.02 0.60 15.81
CA ARG A 129 0.72 -0.35 16.68
C ARG A 129 1.67 0.39 17.63
N ARG A 130 2.45 1.35 17.14
CA ARG A 130 3.33 2.17 17.98
C ARG A 130 2.55 3.03 18.96
N CYS A 131 1.49 3.71 18.50
CA CYS A 131 0.69 4.60 19.34
C CYS A 131 -0.10 3.88 20.45
N PHE A 132 -0.66 2.69 20.18
CA PHE A 132 -1.62 2.05 21.09
C PHE A 132 -1.11 0.78 21.76
N LYS A 133 -0.08 0.15 21.19
CA LYS A 133 0.46 -1.12 21.71
C LYS A 133 1.92 -1.01 22.14
N ASN A 134 2.60 0.10 21.85
CA ASN A 134 4.02 0.29 22.13
C ASN A 134 4.90 -0.85 21.57
N VAL A 135 4.52 -1.38 20.39
CA VAL A 135 5.29 -2.40 19.66
C VAL A 135 5.79 -1.78 18.36
N PHE A 136 7.07 -2.00 18.06
CA PHE A 136 7.77 -1.36 16.96
C PHE A 136 8.31 -2.43 16.02
N LEU A 137 7.76 -2.48 14.81
CA LEU A 137 8.32 -3.33 13.77
C LEU A 137 9.38 -2.56 12.97
N PRO A 138 10.50 -3.20 12.61
CA PRO A 138 11.45 -2.61 11.69
C PRO A 138 10.82 -2.50 10.29
N TYR A 139 11.32 -1.58 9.45
CA TYR A 139 10.74 -1.32 8.13
C TYR A 139 10.77 -2.56 7.23
N GLN A 140 11.74 -3.45 7.40
CA GLN A 140 11.86 -4.73 6.70
C GLN A 140 10.64 -5.63 6.93
N GLU A 141 10.10 -5.64 8.16
CA GLU A 141 8.92 -6.44 8.47
C GLU A 141 7.65 -5.85 7.83
N ILE A 142 7.59 -4.52 7.71
CA ILE A 142 6.52 -3.85 6.97
C ILE A 142 6.58 -4.25 5.49
N ILE A 143 7.77 -4.26 4.88
CA ILE A 143 7.98 -4.73 3.49
C ILE A 143 7.57 -6.19 3.34
N ARG A 144 7.93 -7.06 4.30
CA ARG A 144 7.54 -8.48 4.29
C ARG A 144 6.03 -8.65 4.28
N LEU A 145 5.31 -7.89 5.12
CA LEU A 145 3.85 -7.91 5.19
C LEU A 145 3.22 -7.41 3.89
N VAL A 146 3.74 -6.31 3.31
CA VAL A 146 3.30 -5.80 2.00
C VAL A 146 3.49 -6.87 0.91
N LYS A 147 4.67 -7.50 0.85
CA LYS A 147 4.96 -8.57 -0.11
C LYS A 147 3.99 -9.74 0.03
N GLN A 148 3.74 -10.20 1.25
CA GLN A 148 2.81 -11.28 1.54
C GLN A 148 1.37 -10.94 1.09
N ASP A 149 0.92 -9.73 1.37
CA ASP A 149 -0.43 -9.30 1.03
C ASP A 149 -0.65 -9.17 -0.49
N VAL A 150 0.34 -8.60 -1.19
CA VAL A 150 0.29 -8.43 -2.65
C VAL A 150 0.42 -9.77 -3.37
N SER A 151 1.38 -10.60 -2.99
CA SER A 151 1.59 -11.92 -3.59
C SER A 151 0.37 -12.83 -3.40
N GLY A 152 -0.20 -12.88 -2.20
CA GLY A 152 -1.43 -13.65 -1.93
C GLY A 152 -2.60 -13.19 -2.79
N LYS A 153 -2.77 -11.87 -2.96
CA LYS A 153 -3.81 -11.32 -3.85
C LYS A 153 -3.56 -11.64 -5.32
N LEU A 154 -2.31 -11.56 -5.80
CA LEU A 154 -1.96 -11.90 -7.18
C LEU A 154 -2.16 -13.40 -7.47
N ALA A 155 -1.77 -14.27 -6.54
CA ALA A 155 -1.96 -15.73 -6.67
C ALA A 155 -3.45 -16.12 -6.70
N SER A 156 -4.30 -15.43 -5.92
CA SER A 156 -5.75 -15.67 -5.92
C SER A 156 -6.43 -15.29 -7.25
N GLY A 157 -5.79 -14.44 -8.06
CA GLY A 157 -6.35 -13.88 -9.29
C GLY A 157 -6.36 -14.81 -10.52
N LYS A 158 -5.80 -16.03 -10.43
CA LYS A 158 -5.78 -17.07 -11.49
C LYS A 158 -5.33 -16.62 -12.91
N SER A 159 -4.62 -15.50 -13.02
CA SER A 159 -4.02 -15.04 -14.27
C SER A 159 -2.55 -14.78 -14.01
N TYR A 160 -1.78 -15.85 -13.98
CA TYR A 160 -0.33 -15.72 -13.96
C TYR A 160 0.10 -15.19 -15.32
N PRO A 161 0.94 -14.15 -15.35
CA PRO A 161 1.49 -13.70 -16.61
C PRO A 161 2.40 -14.79 -17.17
N SER A 162 2.06 -15.32 -18.34
CA SER A 162 2.91 -16.25 -19.10
C SER A 162 3.97 -15.52 -19.94
N SER A 163 3.89 -14.19 -20.00
CA SER A 163 4.82 -13.38 -20.80
C SER A 163 6.10 -13.11 -20.02
N GLU A 164 7.25 -13.46 -20.59
CA GLU A 164 8.59 -13.22 -20.03
C GLU A 164 8.83 -11.77 -19.61
N ARG A 165 8.15 -10.80 -20.25
CA ARG A 165 8.22 -9.38 -19.88
C ARG A 165 7.86 -9.10 -18.42
N TYR A 166 7.15 -10.01 -17.76
CA TYR A 166 6.71 -9.90 -16.36
C TYR A 166 7.51 -10.82 -15.42
N HIS A 167 8.46 -11.60 -15.92
CA HIS A 167 9.24 -12.57 -15.14
C HIS A 167 9.93 -11.91 -13.93
N SER A 168 10.66 -10.80 -14.14
CA SER A 168 11.33 -10.09 -13.05
C SER A 168 10.37 -9.60 -11.97
N LEU A 169 9.17 -9.14 -12.36
CA LEU A 169 8.14 -8.73 -11.40
C LEU A 169 7.60 -9.93 -10.61
N CYS A 170 7.36 -11.06 -11.28
CA CYS A 170 6.94 -12.29 -10.59
C CYS A 170 8.00 -12.74 -9.57
N VAL A 171 9.27 -12.73 -9.94
CA VAL A 171 10.40 -13.06 -9.04
C VAL A 171 10.44 -12.11 -7.83
N ASN A 172 10.41 -10.79 -8.07
CA ASN A 172 10.46 -9.80 -7.00
C ASN A 172 9.34 -9.98 -5.97
N TRP A 173 8.12 -10.26 -6.45
CA TRP A 173 6.93 -10.44 -5.63
C TRP A 173 6.73 -11.87 -5.13
N GLY A 174 7.56 -12.84 -5.53
CA GLY A 174 7.43 -14.24 -5.14
C GLY A 174 6.14 -14.89 -5.66
N VAL A 175 5.70 -14.49 -6.85
CA VAL A 175 4.50 -15.02 -7.52
C VAL A 175 4.94 -16.07 -8.53
N PRO A 176 4.27 -17.24 -8.61
CA PRO A 176 4.54 -18.24 -9.64
C PRO A 176 4.54 -17.63 -11.04
N PHE A 177 5.60 -17.89 -11.80
CA PHE A 177 5.65 -17.64 -13.24
C PHE A 177 5.15 -18.90 -13.94
N GLY A 178 4.36 -18.76 -15.01
CA GLY A 178 3.58 -19.86 -15.55
C GLY A 178 4.39 -21.11 -15.90
N GLU A 179 4.18 -22.19 -15.15
CA GLU A 179 4.15 -23.54 -15.71
C GLU A 179 2.69 -23.82 -16.08
N VAL A 180 2.41 -23.74 -17.38
CA VAL A 180 1.19 -24.30 -17.96
C VAL A 180 1.55 -25.74 -18.31
N ASN A 181 1.04 -26.71 -17.55
CA ASN A 181 0.86 -28.07 -18.07
C ASN A 181 -0.42 -28.10 -18.92
#